data_AF-A0A553HKX0-F1
#
_entry.id   AF-A0A553HKX0-F1
#
_cell.length_a   1.000
_cell.length_b   1.000
_cell.length_c   1.000
_cell.angle_alpha   90.00
_cell.angle_beta   90.00
_cell.angle_gamma   90.00
#
_symmetry.space_group_name_H-M   'P 1'
#
loop_
_entity.id
_entity.type
_entity.pdbx_description
1 polymer ?
#
loop_
_entity_poly.entity_id
_entity_poly.type
_entity_poly.pdbx_seq_one_letter_code
_entity_poly.pdbx_strand_id
1 'polypeptide(L)'
;MSHLAPQAAIFSPSVARAAASTAKDWAYVDGWLRRQFTSSSTSTSSSSKSTPPPPSFERNPETLEVLLALIAANEEADEERDRLARLEASALDEVRAVEAGRRQNSSSSSNNDGDHDSSQTPNGLLLAEDLLTALDAGLSKEGQTALDALADVSLSLDAATDPSPSNLSHRFVELQGRMHEAEHLLHRVGLLQSYLADESARLSAFLEELRTAPQYQLRDGEEKSAEELERAVKTMASRLPELTRHVEALEKRVGIPPLTVEDLRHDEEAYLDLLARKKDLDAQVKAFAGLPPDVEAARVELEGLRAQLREATERRDANFEMLVERESPVKVRTSRRF
;
A
#
# COMPACT_ATOMS: atom_id res chain seq x y z
N MET A 1 19.07 -13.13 -47.36
CA MET A 1 17.62 -13.02 -47.64
C MET A 1 16.86 -13.90 -46.67
N SER A 2 16.53 -13.33 -45.51
CA SER A 2 15.84 -14.00 -44.41
C SER A 2 14.34 -13.86 -44.62
N HIS A 3 13.73 -14.83 -45.30
CA HIS A 3 12.28 -14.99 -45.31
C HIS A 3 11.87 -15.60 -43.97
N LEU A 4 11.53 -14.74 -43.02
CA LEU A 4 10.81 -15.12 -41.81
C LEU A 4 9.47 -15.72 -42.25
N ALA A 5 9.23 -16.96 -41.84
CA ALA A 5 7.98 -17.67 -42.06
C ALA A 5 6.79 -16.89 -41.46
N PRO A 6 5.62 -16.89 -42.11
CA PRO A 6 4.42 -16.31 -41.53
C PRO A 6 3.88 -17.30 -40.48
N GLN A 7 4.15 -17.05 -39.20
CA GLN A 7 3.42 -17.69 -38.10
C GLN A 7 2.00 -17.13 -38.06
N ALA A 8 1.13 -17.63 -38.94
CA ALA A 8 -0.29 -17.30 -38.97
C ALA A 8 -1.16 -18.47 -38.44
N ALA A 9 -0.73 -19.11 -37.34
CA ALA A 9 -1.41 -20.29 -36.79
C ALA A 9 -1.29 -20.45 -35.25
N ILE A 10 -1.49 -19.40 -34.45
CA ILE A 10 -1.45 -19.50 -32.96
C ILE A 10 -2.63 -18.82 -32.23
N PHE A 11 -3.77 -18.57 -32.89
CA PHE A 11 -4.98 -18.11 -32.19
C PHE A 11 -6.18 -18.97 -32.56
N SER A 12 -6.57 -19.85 -31.63
CA SER A 12 -7.88 -20.50 -31.68
C SER A 12 -8.99 -19.44 -31.77
N PRO A 13 -10.04 -19.63 -32.59
CA PRO A 13 -11.18 -18.71 -32.66
C PRO A 13 -11.81 -18.39 -31.30
N SER A 14 -11.72 -19.32 -30.35
CA SER A 14 -12.20 -19.12 -28.98
C SER A 14 -11.35 -18.12 -28.21
N VAL A 15 -10.02 -18.19 -28.36
CA VAL A 15 -9.06 -17.26 -27.72
C VAL A 15 -9.20 -15.87 -28.34
N ALA A 16 -9.38 -15.80 -29.66
CA ALA A 16 -9.63 -14.53 -30.35
C ALA A 16 -10.95 -13.88 -29.90
N ARG A 17 -12.01 -14.66 -29.68
CA ARG A 17 -13.28 -14.15 -29.13
C ARG A 17 -13.13 -13.66 -27.70
N ALA A 18 -12.44 -14.40 -26.83
CA ALA A 18 -12.19 -14.00 -25.45
C ALA A 18 -11.33 -12.72 -25.38
N ALA A 19 -10.31 -12.59 -26.23
CA ALA A 19 -9.51 -11.36 -26.32
C ALA A 19 -10.33 -10.18 -26.86
N ALA A 20 -11.26 -10.43 -27.79
CA ALA A 20 -12.14 -9.39 -28.32
C ALA A 20 -13.19 -8.93 -27.29
N SER A 21 -13.73 -9.84 -26.47
CA SER A 21 -14.65 -9.48 -25.39
C SER A 21 -13.95 -8.68 -24.30
N THR A 22 -12.78 -9.13 -23.84
CA THR A 22 -12.01 -8.37 -22.83
C THR A 22 -11.60 -6.99 -23.36
N ALA A 23 -11.22 -6.87 -24.62
CA ALA A 23 -10.93 -5.57 -25.25
C ALA A 23 -12.16 -4.65 -25.29
N LYS A 24 -13.36 -5.20 -25.53
CA LYS A 24 -14.62 -4.44 -25.50
C LYS A 24 -14.94 -3.96 -24.07
N ASP A 25 -14.75 -4.81 -23.07
CA ASP A 25 -15.01 -4.47 -21.67
C ASP A 25 -14.06 -3.37 -21.20
N TRP A 26 -12.77 -3.44 -21.56
CA TRP A 26 -11.82 -2.34 -21.32
C TRP A 26 -12.21 -1.04 -22.02
N ALA A 27 -12.71 -1.10 -23.25
CA ALA A 27 -13.19 0.09 -23.96
C ALA A 27 -14.41 0.73 -23.29
N TYR A 28 -15.30 -0.09 -22.71
CA TYR A 28 -16.44 0.38 -21.92
C TYR A 28 -15.98 1.07 -20.63
N VAL A 29 -15.05 0.46 -19.89
CA VAL A 29 -14.42 1.05 -18.69
C VAL A 29 -13.72 2.38 -19.01
N ASP A 30 -12.89 2.41 -20.05
CA ASP A 30 -12.17 3.62 -20.48
C ASP A 30 -13.15 4.75 -20.87
N GLY A 31 -14.26 4.40 -21.52
CA GLY A 31 -15.33 5.34 -21.86
C GLY A 31 -16.07 5.88 -20.63
N TRP A 32 -16.37 5.01 -19.66
CA TRP A 32 -17.03 5.40 -18.41
C TRP A 32 -16.13 6.30 -17.55
N LEU A 33 -14.86 5.95 -17.38
CA LEU A 33 -13.89 6.77 -16.63
C LEU A 33 -13.76 8.15 -17.25
N ARG A 34 -13.63 8.25 -18.58
CA ARG A 34 -13.59 9.55 -19.26
C ARG A 34 -14.81 10.40 -18.94
N ARG A 35 -16.02 9.83 -18.93
CA ARG A 35 -17.24 10.56 -18.57
C ARG A 35 -17.16 11.09 -17.14
N GLN A 36 -16.80 10.25 -16.17
CA GLN A 36 -16.74 10.65 -14.75
C GLN A 36 -15.67 11.71 -14.45
N PHE A 37 -14.48 11.57 -15.03
CA PHE A 37 -13.40 12.55 -14.85
C PHE A 37 -13.66 13.87 -15.61
N THR A 38 -14.54 13.87 -16.62
CA THR A 38 -14.99 15.12 -17.29
C THR A 38 -16.18 15.79 -16.60
N SER A 39 -17.10 15.03 -15.99
CA SER A 39 -18.26 15.60 -15.29
C SER A 39 -17.86 16.21 -13.94
N SER A 40 -16.95 15.53 -13.21
CA SER A 40 -16.49 15.96 -11.88
C SER A 40 -15.75 17.30 -11.85
N SER A 41 -15.22 17.79 -12.99
CA SER A 41 -14.51 19.08 -13.04
C SER A 41 -15.42 20.30 -13.20
N THR A 42 -16.73 20.09 -13.38
CA THR A 42 -17.69 21.19 -13.66
C THR A 42 -18.34 21.75 -12.38
N SER A 43 -18.22 21.06 -11.24
CA SER A 43 -18.84 21.45 -9.95
C SER A 43 -17.95 22.31 -9.04
N THR A 44 -16.70 22.58 -9.41
CA THR A 44 -15.80 23.48 -8.66
C THR A 44 -15.35 24.66 -9.53
N SER A 45 -15.97 25.80 -9.30
CA SER A 45 -15.62 27.09 -9.91
C SER A 45 -14.18 27.51 -9.61
N SER A 46 -13.58 28.18 -10.60
CA SER A 46 -12.43 29.11 -10.52
C SER A 46 -11.02 28.53 -10.37
N SER A 47 -10.50 27.93 -11.43
CA SER A 47 -9.21 28.31 -12.04
C SER A 47 -8.86 27.35 -13.16
N SER A 48 -8.27 27.89 -14.23
CA SER A 48 -7.73 27.13 -15.35
C SER A 48 -6.66 26.14 -14.87
N LYS A 49 -7.08 24.92 -14.52
CA LYS A 49 -6.18 23.81 -14.24
C LYS A 49 -6.70 22.59 -14.99
N SER A 50 -5.91 22.16 -15.95
CA SER A 50 -6.15 21.05 -16.86
C SER A 50 -6.86 19.88 -16.19
N THR A 51 -7.93 19.39 -16.83
CA THR A 51 -8.62 18.14 -16.47
C THR A 51 -7.58 17.04 -16.21
N PRO A 52 -7.53 16.44 -15.01
CA PRO A 52 -6.62 15.34 -14.76
C PRO A 52 -7.01 14.15 -15.66
N PRO A 53 -6.06 13.54 -16.38
CA PRO A 53 -6.35 12.33 -17.14
C PRO A 53 -6.80 11.22 -16.19
N PRO A 54 -7.65 10.28 -16.65
CA PRO A 54 -8.05 9.15 -15.82
C PRO A 54 -6.81 8.36 -15.38
N PRO A 55 -6.79 7.83 -14.15
CA PRO A 55 -5.69 7.01 -13.65
C PRO A 55 -5.45 5.80 -14.54
N SER A 56 -4.18 5.48 -14.82
CA SER A 56 -3.81 4.29 -15.59
C SER A 56 -3.83 3.06 -14.69
N PHE A 57 -4.55 2.02 -15.11
CA PHE A 57 -4.61 0.74 -14.40
C PHE A 57 -3.75 -0.32 -15.08
N GLU A 58 -3.23 -1.26 -14.29
CA GLU A 58 -2.69 -2.51 -14.81
C GLU A 58 -3.84 -3.32 -15.45
N ARG A 59 -3.65 -3.76 -16.70
CA ARG A 59 -4.68 -4.48 -17.48
C ARG A 59 -4.70 -5.97 -17.12
N ASN A 60 -5.11 -6.27 -15.90
CA ASN A 60 -5.26 -7.61 -15.33
C ASN A 60 -6.76 -8.03 -15.38
N PRO A 61 -7.13 -9.31 -15.59
CA PRO A 61 -8.51 -9.77 -15.44
C PRO A 61 -9.16 -9.37 -14.10
N GLU A 62 -8.41 -9.43 -12.99
CA GLU A 62 -8.92 -9.06 -11.65
C GLU A 62 -9.31 -7.57 -11.58
N THR A 63 -8.51 -6.70 -12.20
CA THR A 63 -8.80 -5.26 -12.22
C THR A 63 -9.98 -4.93 -13.13
N LEU A 64 -10.15 -5.67 -14.23
CA LEU A 64 -11.32 -5.55 -15.09
C LEU A 64 -12.61 -5.91 -14.34
N GLU A 65 -12.61 -7.03 -13.60
CA GLU A 65 -13.79 -7.49 -12.85
C GLU A 65 -14.19 -6.47 -11.77
N VAL A 66 -13.23 -5.99 -10.98
CA VAL A 66 -13.48 -4.96 -9.95
C VAL A 66 -14.00 -3.67 -10.57
N LEU A 67 -13.43 -3.22 -11.69
CA LEU A 67 -13.88 -1.99 -12.36
C LEU A 67 -15.28 -2.14 -12.96
N LEU A 68 -15.62 -3.29 -13.53
CA LEU A 68 -16.98 -3.54 -14.03
C LEU A 68 -18.01 -3.59 -12.88
N ALA A 69 -17.67 -4.24 -11.76
CA ALA A 69 -18.51 -4.26 -10.58
C ALA A 69 -18.73 -2.85 -10.00
N LEU A 70 -17.67 -2.01 -9.97
CA LEU A 70 -17.77 -0.62 -9.56
C LEU A 70 -18.67 0.20 -10.48
N ILE A 71 -18.57 -0.01 -11.79
CA ILE A 71 -19.42 0.69 -12.77
C ILE A 71 -20.88 0.30 -12.56
N ALA A 72 -21.17 -1.00 -12.44
CA ALA A 72 -22.53 -1.49 -12.20
C ALA A 72 -23.12 -0.92 -10.89
N ALA A 73 -22.35 -0.91 -9.81
CA ALA A 73 -22.79 -0.35 -8.53
C ALA A 73 -23.05 1.17 -8.60
N ASN A 74 -22.26 1.92 -9.39
CA ASN A 74 -22.52 3.34 -9.60
C ASN A 74 -23.77 3.59 -10.46
N GLU A 75 -23.95 2.82 -11.54
CA GLU A 75 -25.15 2.93 -12.37
C GLU A 75 -26.42 2.59 -11.56
N GLU A 76 -26.37 1.55 -10.72
CA GLU A 76 -27.48 1.21 -9.80
C GLU A 76 -27.74 2.33 -8.78
N ALA A 77 -26.70 2.90 -8.17
CA ALA A 77 -26.85 4.02 -7.25
C ALA A 77 -27.42 5.28 -7.93
N ASP A 78 -27.05 5.55 -9.18
CA ASP A 78 -27.58 6.67 -9.96
C ASP A 78 -29.06 6.43 -10.33
N GLU A 79 -29.43 5.21 -10.70
CA GLU A 79 -30.83 4.84 -10.90
C GLU A 79 -31.68 4.99 -9.63
N GLU A 80 -31.15 4.60 -8.47
CA GLU A 80 -31.82 4.79 -7.18
C GLU A 80 -32.02 6.27 -6.86
N ARG A 81 -30.99 7.11 -7.06
CA ARG A 81 -31.11 8.56 -6.90
C ARG A 81 -32.17 9.16 -7.81
N ASP A 82 -32.22 8.74 -9.07
CA ASP A 82 -33.23 9.19 -10.03
C ASP A 82 -34.65 8.76 -9.62
N ARG A 83 -34.80 7.54 -9.08
CA ARG A 83 -36.09 7.06 -8.55
C ARG A 83 -36.52 7.87 -7.34
N LEU A 84 -35.61 8.14 -6.40
CA LEU A 84 -35.89 8.98 -5.22
C LEU A 84 -36.26 10.41 -5.61
N ALA A 85 -35.50 11.04 -6.52
CA ALA A 85 -35.79 12.40 -6.98
C ALA A 85 -37.18 12.52 -7.64
N ARG A 86 -37.62 11.48 -8.37
CA ARG A 86 -38.98 11.43 -8.94
C ARG A 86 -40.06 11.28 -7.88
N LEU A 87 -39.82 10.45 -6.86
CA LEU A 87 -40.74 10.28 -5.74
C LEU A 87 -40.87 11.57 -4.94
N GLU A 88 -39.75 12.23 -4.63
CA GLU A 88 -39.73 13.53 -3.95
C GLU A 88 -40.46 14.60 -4.75
N ALA A 89 -40.23 14.69 -6.06
CA ALA A 89 -40.94 15.64 -6.92
C ALA A 89 -42.46 15.39 -6.91
N SER A 90 -42.89 14.13 -7.01
CA SER A 90 -44.31 13.77 -6.94
C SER A 90 -44.93 14.10 -5.59
N ALA A 91 -44.23 13.83 -4.49
CA ALA A 91 -44.70 14.13 -3.14
C ALA A 91 -44.79 15.65 -2.91
N LEU A 92 -43.82 16.43 -3.39
CA LEU A 92 -43.85 17.89 -3.31
C LEU A 92 -45.01 18.49 -4.12
N ASP A 93 -45.32 17.93 -5.29
CA ASP A 93 -46.46 18.37 -6.09
C ASP A 93 -47.80 18.08 -5.41
N GLU A 94 -47.92 16.94 -4.71
CA GLU A 94 -49.11 16.62 -3.90
C GLU A 94 -49.28 17.59 -2.72
N VAL A 95 -48.21 17.86 -1.97
CA VAL A 95 -48.24 18.83 -0.86
C VAL A 95 -48.62 20.22 -1.37
N ARG A 96 -48.05 20.67 -2.48
CA ARG A 96 -48.39 21.96 -3.10
C ARG A 96 -49.86 22.01 -3.52
N ALA A 97 -50.42 20.92 -4.03
CA ALA A 97 -51.84 20.84 -4.39
C ALA A 97 -52.75 20.93 -3.16
N VAL A 98 -52.40 20.25 -2.06
CA VAL A 98 -53.13 20.31 -0.78
C VAL A 98 -53.08 21.72 -0.17
N GLU A 99 -51.91 22.36 -0.16
CA GLU A 99 -51.74 23.74 0.31
C GLU A 99 -52.54 24.75 -0.52
N ALA A 100 -52.56 24.58 -1.85
CA ALA A 100 -53.37 25.41 -2.74
C ALA A 100 -54.88 25.26 -2.46
N GLY A 101 -55.36 24.04 -2.20
CA GLY A 101 -56.74 23.77 -1.80
C GLY A 101 -57.09 24.39 -0.44
N ARG A 102 -56.18 24.29 0.55
CA ARG A 102 -56.38 24.87 1.89
C ARG A 102 -56.46 26.41 1.85
N ARG A 103 -55.65 27.05 1.00
CA ARG A 103 -55.69 28.51 0.78
C ARG A 103 -57.01 28.98 0.16
N GLN A 104 -57.62 28.20 -0.74
CA GLN A 104 -58.93 28.52 -1.33
C GLN A 104 -60.10 28.32 -0.36
N ASN A 105 -60.02 27.36 0.57
CA ASN A 105 -61.02 27.21 1.63
C ASN A 105 -60.91 28.33 2.69
N SER A 106 -59.71 28.84 2.97
CA SER A 106 -59.56 29.95 3.93
C SER A 106 -60.15 31.29 3.44
N SER A 107 -60.26 31.51 2.13
CA SER A 107 -60.85 32.74 1.58
C SER A 107 -62.38 32.72 1.52
N SER A 108 -63.03 31.57 1.76
CA SER A 108 -64.49 31.43 1.78
C SER A 108 -65.11 31.44 3.19
N SER A 109 -64.30 31.41 4.26
CA SER A 109 -64.77 31.48 5.67
C SER A 109 -64.57 32.82 6.37
N SER A 110 -64.09 33.87 5.67
CA SER A 110 -63.93 35.22 6.25
C SER A 110 -65.22 36.03 6.13
N ASN A 111 -66.26 35.65 6.89
CA ASN A 111 -67.43 36.49 7.19
C ASN A 111 -68.16 35.90 8.41
N ASN A 112 -67.53 35.91 9.58
CA ASN A 112 -68.30 36.06 10.82
C ASN A 112 -67.45 36.65 11.94
N ASP A 113 -68.05 37.67 12.56
CA ASP A 113 -67.59 38.56 13.62
C ASP A 113 -67.35 37.84 14.95
N GLY A 114 -66.52 38.40 15.83
CA GLY A 114 -66.44 37.93 17.22
C GLY A 114 -65.18 38.30 17.99
N ASP A 115 -65.12 39.55 18.41
CA ASP A 115 -64.46 40.06 19.62
C ASP A 115 -64.30 39.02 20.75
N HIS A 116 -63.06 38.71 21.17
CA HIS A 116 -62.75 38.19 22.51
C HIS A 116 -61.26 38.32 22.87
N ASP A 117 -61.01 39.30 23.74
CA ASP A 117 -60.26 39.22 25.00
C ASP A 117 -58.90 38.48 25.04
N SER A 118 -57.86 39.29 25.12
CA SER A 118 -56.47 38.93 25.35
C SER A 118 -56.17 38.62 26.82
N SER A 119 -56.26 37.34 27.24
CA SER A 119 -55.50 36.82 28.40
C SER A 119 -55.60 35.28 28.61
N GLN A 120 -55.22 34.47 27.62
CA GLN A 120 -55.03 33.03 27.83
C GLN A 120 -53.77 32.49 27.14
N THR A 121 -52.65 32.45 27.86
CA THR A 121 -51.60 31.45 27.64
C THR A 121 -51.82 30.28 28.59
N PRO A 122 -52.71 29.33 28.22
CA PRO A 122 -52.38 27.92 28.35
C PRO A 122 -52.83 27.10 27.11
N ASN A 123 -53.07 27.72 25.96
CA ASN A 123 -53.55 27.01 24.76
C ASN A 123 -52.45 26.39 23.91
N GLY A 124 -51.15 26.70 24.12
CA GLY A 124 -50.07 26.13 23.31
C GLY A 124 -49.85 24.64 23.54
N LEU A 125 -49.99 24.17 24.79
CA LEU A 125 -49.89 22.75 25.14
C LEU A 125 -51.13 21.97 24.73
N LEU A 126 -52.33 22.54 24.94
CA LEU A 126 -53.57 21.92 24.49
C LEU A 126 -53.65 21.87 22.95
N LEU A 127 -53.18 22.92 22.24
CA LEU A 127 -53.04 22.86 20.78
C LEU A 127 -52.02 21.82 20.34
N ALA A 128 -50.91 21.65 21.07
CA ALA A 128 -49.90 20.66 20.74
C ALA A 128 -50.44 19.25 20.94
N GLU A 129 -51.16 19.00 22.03
CA GLU A 129 -51.85 17.74 22.30
C GLU A 129 -52.93 17.46 21.25
N ASP A 130 -53.73 18.48 20.89
CA ASP A 130 -54.76 18.38 19.84
C ASP A 130 -54.13 18.18 18.44
N LEU A 131 -52.97 18.79 18.17
CA LEU A 131 -52.20 18.55 16.94
C LEU A 131 -51.60 17.16 16.91
N LEU A 132 -51.05 16.67 18.02
CA LEU A 132 -50.47 15.34 18.12
C LEU A 132 -51.55 14.27 17.99
N THR A 133 -52.71 14.46 18.60
CA THR A 133 -53.86 13.57 18.45
C THR A 133 -54.47 13.63 17.05
N ALA A 134 -54.52 14.80 16.41
CA ALA A 134 -54.92 14.92 15.01
C ALA A 134 -53.91 14.30 14.03
N LEU A 135 -52.61 14.39 14.34
CA LEU A 135 -51.55 13.74 13.57
C LEU A 135 -51.59 12.21 13.75
N ASP A 136 -51.85 11.72 14.96
CA ASP A 136 -52.00 10.30 15.26
C ASP A 136 -53.26 9.72 14.57
N ALA A 137 -54.36 10.47 14.57
CA ALA A 137 -55.57 10.10 13.82
C ALA A 137 -55.40 10.19 12.29
N GLY A 138 -54.47 11.03 11.80
CA GLY A 138 -54.17 11.22 10.39
C GLY A 138 -53.09 10.26 9.85
N LEU A 139 -52.40 9.52 10.72
CA LEU A 139 -51.35 8.60 10.33
C LEU A 139 -51.97 7.28 9.83
N SER A 140 -51.43 6.75 8.73
CA SER A 140 -51.77 5.38 8.31
C SER A 140 -51.26 4.38 9.36
N LYS A 141 -51.85 3.17 9.40
CA LYS A 141 -51.36 2.09 10.28
C LYS A 141 -49.86 1.82 10.09
N GLU A 142 -49.40 1.94 8.85
CA GLU A 142 -47.99 1.80 8.49
C GLU A 142 -47.13 2.94 9.06
N GLY A 143 -47.64 4.17 9.03
CA GLY A 143 -46.99 5.33 9.65
C GLY A 143 -46.86 5.19 11.17
N GLN A 144 -47.88 4.67 11.86
CA GLN A 144 -47.83 4.40 13.31
C GLN A 144 -46.76 3.36 13.62
N THR A 145 -46.75 2.24 12.90
CA THR A 145 -45.72 1.21 13.10
C THR A 145 -44.31 1.69 12.81
N ALA A 146 -44.13 2.59 11.83
CA ALA A 146 -42.84 3.17 11.52
C ALA A 146 -42.36 4.15 12.60
N LEU A 147 -43.26 4.95 13.19
CA LEU A 147 -42.94 5.84 14.31
C LEU A 147 -42.57 5.06 15.57
N ASP A 148 -43.34 4.02 15.91
CA ASP A 148 -43.02 3.14 17.05
C ASP A 148 -41.65 2.48 16.86
N ALA A 149 -41.37 1.96 15.67
CA ALA A 149 -40.08 1.38 15.35
C ALA A 149 -38.93 2.41 15.45
N LEU A 150 -39.14 3.65 15.01
CA LEU A 150 -38.14 4.72 15.14
C LEU A 150 -37.93 5.14 16.60
N ALA A 151 -38.99 5.16 17.42
CA ALA A 151 -38.90 5.42 18.84
C ALA A 151 -38.09 4.31 19.55
N ASP A 152 -38.38 3.04 19.25
CA ASP A 152 -37.63 1.90 19.78
C ASP A 152 -36.16 1.93 19.36
N VAL A 153 -35.87 2.23 18.08
CA VAL A 153 -34.50 2.38 17.57
C VAL A 153 -33.80 3.54 18.27
N SER A 154 -34.45 4.70 18.41
CA SER A 154 -33.90 5.87 19.12
C SER A 154 -33.54 5.54 20.58
N LEU A 155 -34.42 4.81 21.28
CA LEU A 155 -34.17 4.33 22.64
C LEU A 155 -33.01 3.33 22.70
N SER A 156 -32.94 2.39 21.75
CA SER A 156 -31.86 1.39 21.70
C SER A 156 -30.48 1.98 21.39
N LEU A 157 -30.43 3.05 20.58
CA LEU A 157 -29.21 3.77 20.23
C LEU A 157 -28.86 4.89 21.23
N ASP A 158 -29.63 5.04 22.30
CA ASP A 158 -29.49 6.10 23.32
C ASP A 158 -29.44 7.51 22.69
N ALA A 159 -30.18 7.68 21.59
CA ALA A 159 -30.26 8.93 20.83
C ALA A 159 -31.27 9.92 21.44
N ALA A 160 -31.81 9.63 22.63
CA ALA A 160 -32.85 10.40 23.31
C ALA A 160 -32.44 11.87 23.60
N THR A 161 -31.15 12.17 23.58
CA THR A 161 -30.61 13.52 23.86
C THR A 161 -30.77 14.48 22.68
N ASP A 162 -30.81 13.99 21.43
CA ASP A 162 -30.97 14.78 20.20
C ASP A 162 -31.82 14.02 19.16
N PRO A 163 -33.17 14.14 19.20
CA PRO A 163 -34.09 13.37 18.35
C PRO A 163 -34.16 13.94 16.92
N SER A 164 -33.01 14.05 16.25
CA SER A 164 -32.95 14.39 14.83
C SER A 164 -32.84 13.11 13.99
N PRO A 165 -33.65 12.97 12.93
CA PRO A 165 -33.63 11.79 12.07
C PRO A 165 -32.26 11.59 11.39
N SER A 166 -31.52 12.69 11.15
CA SER A 166 -30.17 12.67 10.60
C SER A 166 -29.12 12.09 11.55
N ASN A 167 -29.25 12.31 12.86
CA ASN A 167 -28.35 11.71 13.85
C ASN A 167 -28.61 10.20 13.96
N LEU A 168 -29.89 9.80 14.00
CA LEU A 168 -30.28 8.39 14.00
C LEU A 168 -29.77 7.67 12.75
N SER A 169 -29.91 8.25 11.57
CA SER A 169 -29.39 7.66 10.33
C SER A 169 -27.87 7.55 10.34
N HIS A 170 -27.15 8.57 10.82
CA HIS A 170 -25.69 8.53 10.92
C HIS A 170 -25.22 7.44 11.89
N ARG A 171 -25.88 7.31 13.05
CA ARG A 171 -25.59 6.27 14.04
C ARG A 171 -25.88 4.87 13.52
N PHE A 172 -26.97 4.71 12.77
CA PHE A 172 -27.31 3.45 12.12
C PHE A 172 -26.24 3.04 11.10
N VAL A 173 -25.82 3.95 10.22
CA VAL A 173 -24.76 3.68 9.23
C VAL A 173 -23.42 3.40 9.93
N GLU A 174 -23.11 4.13 11.00
CA GLU A 174 -21.90 3.89 11.81
C GLU A 174 -21.93 2.49 12.44
N LEU A 175 -23.07 2.07 13.01
CA LEU A 175 -23.23 0.74 13.58
C LEU A 175 -23.10 -0.35 12.51
N GLN A 176 -23.71 -0.15 11.36
CA GLN A 176 -23.62 -1.08 10.22
C GLN A 176 -22.18 -1.22 9.73
N GLY A 177 -21.45 -0.11 9.64
CA GLY A 177 -20.02 -0.11 9.29
C GLY A 177 -19.19 -0.91 10.30
N ARG A 178 -19.42 -0.68 11.60
CA ARG A 178 -18.72 -1.42 12.67
C ARG A 178 -19.06 -2.90 12.68
N MET A 179 -20.31 -3.26 12.42
CA MET A 179 -20.75 -4.65 12.34
C MET A 179 -20.03 -5.36 11.19
N HIS A 180 -20.01 -4.74 10.01
CA HIS A 180 -19.34 -5.32 8.85
C HIS A 180 -17.81 -5.43 9.04
N GLU A 181 -17.19 -4.42 9.67
CA GLU A 181 -15.77 -4.47 10.02
C GLU A 181 -15.48 -5.62 11.00
N ALA A 182 -16.32 -5.81 12.01
CA ALA A 182 -16.19 -6.92 12.95
C ALA A 182 -16.36 -8.29 12.28
N GLU A 183 -17.33 -8.44 11.38
CA GLU A 183 -17.52 -9.67 10.59
C GLU A 183 -16.30 -9.99 9.73
N HIS A 184 -15.76 -8.97 9.04
CA HIS A 184 -14.56 -9.14 8.22
C HIS A 184 -13.34 -9.51 9.07
N LEU A 185 -13.17 -8.89 10.24
CA LEU A 185 -12.11 -9.25 11.20
C LEU A 185 -12.27 -10.68 11.70
N LEU A 186 -13.49 -11.13 12.01
CA LEU A 186 -13.76 -12.51 12.41
C LEU A 186 -13.38 -13.49 11.30
N HIS A 187 -13.75 -13.19 10.04
CA HIS A 187 -13.37 -14.02 8.91
C HIS A 187 -11.84 -14.12 8.75
N ARG A 188 -11.14 -12.98 8.83
CA ARG A 188 -9.68 -12.93 8.74
C ARG A 188 -8.99 -13.70 9.88
N VAL A 189 -9.50 -13.59 11.10
CA VAL A 189 -8.99 -14.36 12.24
C VAL A 189 -9.23 -15.86 12.02
N GLY A 190 -10.38 -16.25 11.48
CA GLY A 190 -10.66 -17.64 11.12
C GLY A 190 -9.64 -18.20 10.13
N LEU A 191 -9.31 -17.45 9.07
CA LEU A 191 -8.28 -17.84 8.09
C LEU A 191 -6.89 -17.95 8.72
N LEU A 192 -6.53 -17.03 9.62
CA LEU A 192 -5.25 -17.10 10.33
C LEU A 192 -5.19 -18.32 11.26
N GLN A 193 -6.29 -18.64 11.93
CA GLN A 193 -6.37 -19.83 12.79
C GLN A 193 -6.22 -21.11 11.96
N SER A 194 -6.90 -21.23 10.82
CA SER A 194 -6.75 -22.40 9.95
C SER A 194 -5.32 -22.51 9.41
N TYR A 195 -4.73 -21.40 8.98
CA TYR A 195 -3.34 -21.39 8.51
C TYR A 195 -2.36 -21.82 9.61
N LEU A 196 -2.52 -21.30 10.83
CA LEU A 196 -1.68 -21.69 11.97
C LEU A 196 -1.89 -23.15 12.36
N ALA A 197 -3.12 -23.66 12.31
CA ALA A 197 -3.41 -25.06 12.55
C ALA A 197 -2.71 -25.96 11.51
N ASP A 198 -2.84 -25.62 10.23
CA ASP A 198 -2.20 -26.35 9.15
C ASP A 198 -0.67 -26.30 9.25
N GLU A 199 -0.11 -25.14 9.57
CA GLU A 199 1.34 -24.99 9.73
C GLU A 199 1.84 -25.76 10.95
N SER A 200 1.10 -25.75 12.05
CA SER A 200 1.43 -26.55 13.23
C SER A 200 1.39 -28.05 12.93
N ALA A 201 0.42 -28.50 12.13
CA ALA A 201 0.30 -29.89 11.68
C ALA A 201 1.45 -30.27 10.73
N ARG A 202 1.83 -29.38 9.80
CA ARG A 202 2.99 -29.57 8.92
C ARG A 202 4.29 -29.67 9.71
N LEU A 203 4.52 -28.75 10.65
CA LEU A 203 5.71 -28.74 11.50
C LEU A 203 5.79 -29.98 12.38
N SER A 204 4.67 -30.43 12.95
CA SER A 204 4.65 -31.65 13.77
C SER A 204 4.88 -32.91 12.93
N ALA A 205 4.31 -33.01 11.73
CA ALA A 205 4.62 -34.08 10.79
C ALA A 205 6.12 -34.09 10.40
N PHE A 206 6.69 -32.91 10.13
CA PHE A 206 8.11 -32.78 9.82
C PHE A 206 9.01 -33.16 11.00
N LEU A 207 8.64 -32.78 12.24
CA LEU A 207 9.37 -33.21 13.43
C LEU A 207 9.33 -34.73 13.62
N GLU A 208 8.18 -35.37 13.35
CA GLU A 208 8.08 -36.84 13.39
C GLU A 208 8.90 -37.49 12.26
N GLU A 209 8.95 -36.91 11.07
CA GLU A 209 9.83 -37.35 9.99
C GLU A 209 11.30 -37.26 10.42
N LEU A 210 11.74 -36.14 11.00
CA LEU A 210 13.11 -35.99 11.51
C LEU A 210 13.44 -36.99 12.63
N ARG A 211 12.49 -37.32 13.51
CA ARG A 211 12.67 -38.32 14.58
C ARG A 211 12.76 -39.75 14.05
N THR A 212 11.96 -40.07 13.05
CA THR A 212 11.84 -41.44 12.52
C THR A 212 12.84 -41.75 11.42
N ALA A 213 13.33 -40.74 10.70
CA ALA A 213 14.27 -40.93 9.62
C ALA A 213 15.65 -41.39 10.15
N PRO A 214 16.18 -42.52 9.66
CA PRO A 214 17.40 -43.15 10.18
C PRO A 214 18.67 -42.32 9.95
N GLN A 215 18.61 -41.33 9.05
CA GLN A 215 19.70 -40.40 8.75
C GLN A 215 19.84 -39.26 9.77
N TYR A 216 18.82 -39.02 10.58
CA TYR A 216 18.80 -38.00 11.64
C TYR A 216 18.76 -38.61 13.05
N GLN A 217 18.66 -39.93 13.15
CA GLN A 217 18.85 -40.65 14.40
C GLN A 217 20.34 -40.65 14.77
N LEU A 218 20.64 -40.21 16.00
CA LEU A 218 21.99 -40.28 16.55
C LEU A 218 22.42 -41.75 16.58
N ARG A 219 23.60 -42.02 16.02
CA ARG A 219 24.24 -43.34 16.11
C ARG A 219 24.49 -43.64 17.59
N ASP A 220 24.01 -44.79 18.08
CA ASP A 220 24.19 -45.27 19.47
C ASP A 220 25.66 -45.08 19.93
N GLY A 221 25.92 -44.01 20.70
CA GLY A 221 27.27 -43.58 21.08
C GLY A 221 27.45 -42.06 21.18
N GLU A 222 26.88 -41.29 20.24
CA GLU A 222 26.92 -39.81 20.25
C GLU A 222 25.81 -39.19 21.12
N GLU A 223 24.85 -39.99 21.58
CA GLU A 223 23.74 -39.58 22.46
C GLU A 223 24.24 -38.98 23.78
N LYS A 224 25.33 -39.52 24.35
CA LYS A 224 25.90 -38.98 25.60
C LYS A 224 26.45 -37.57 25.42
N SER A 225 27.16 -37.32 24.32
CA SER A 225 27.66 -35.97 23.99
C SER A 225 26.52 -35.03 23.61
N ALA A 226 25.48 -35.51 22.94
CA ALA A 226 24.30 -34.71 22.59
C ALA A 226 23.49 -34.32 23.84
N GLU A 227 23.28 -35.25 24.78
CA GLU A 227 22.63 -34.96 26.06
C GLU A 227 23.48 -34.05 26.94
N GLU A 228 24.81 -34.21 26.94
CA GLU A 228 25.73 -33.28 27.62
C GLU A 228 25.66 -31.88 27.01
N LEU A 229 25.60 -31.77 25.68
CA LEU A 229 25.37 -30.50 24.99
C LEU A 229 23.99 -29.91 25.30
N GLU A 230 22.94 -30.72 25.38
CA GLU A 230 21.60 -30.25 25.74
C GLU A 230 21.56 -29.74 27.19
N ARG A 231 22.21 -30.44 28.12
CA ARG A 231 22.39 -29.98 29.51
C ARG A 231 23.23 -28.71 29.58
N ALA A 232 24.30 -28.60 28.79
CA ALA A 232 25.13 -27.41 28.70
C ALA A 232 24.35 -26.22 28.12
N VAL A 233 23.54 -26.44 27.07
CA VAL A 233 22.68 -25.41 26.47
C VAL A 233 21.60 -24.97 27.45
N LYS A 234 20.93 -25.89 28.16
CA LYS A 234 19.93 -25.53 29.19
C LYS A 234 20.55 -24.72 30.33
N THR A 235 21.74 -25.10 30.79
CA THR A 235 22.44 -24.35 31.85
C THR A 235 22.94 -22.99 31.39
N MET A 236 23.36 -22.84 30.12
CA MET A 236 23.68 -21.53 29.55
C MET A 236 22.43 -20.69 29.30
N ALA A 237 21.34 -21.29 28.83
CA ALA A 237 20.07 -20.61 28.61
C ALA A 237 19.45 -20.09 29.91
N SER A 238 19.57 -20.84 31.02
CA SER A 238 19.14 -20.35 32.33
C SER A 238 19.99 -19.17 32.85
N ARG A 239 21.20 -18.98 32.34
CA ARG A 239 22.10 -17.85 32.68
C ARG A 239 21.86 -16.61 31.81
N LEU A 240 21.21 -16.74 30.66
CA LEU A 240 20.85 -15.60 29.82
C LEU A 240 20.08 -14.50 30.56
N PRO A 241 19.00 -14.77 31.32
CA PRO A 241 18.28 -13.71 32.02
C PRO A 241 19.13 -12.99 33.07
N GLU A 242 20.10 -13.67 33.68
CA GLU A 242 21.06 -13.03 34.60
C GLU A 242 22.00 -12.10 33.85
N LEU A 243 22.55 -12.55 32.71
CA LEU A 243 23.38 -11.72 31.83
C LEU A 243 22.61 -10.52 31.26
N THR A 244 21.35 -10.71 30.86
CA THR A 244 20.47 -9.62 30.42
C THR A 244 20.25 -8.62 31.53
N ARG A 245 19.98 -9.07 32.78
CA ARG A 245 19.90 -8.18 33.94
C ARG A 245 21.22 -7.47 34.24
N HIS A 246 22.36 -8.11 34.02
CA HIS A 246 23.67 -7.47 34.15
C HIS A 246 23.90 -6.42 33.08
N VAL A 247 23.46 -6.66 31.85
CA VAL A 247 23.49 -5.68 30.76
C VAL A 247 22.55 -4.52 31.09
N GLU A 248 21.30 -4.75 31.49
CA GLU A 248 20.37 -3.69 31.92
C GLU A 248 20.89 -2.91 33.13
N ALA A 249 21.57 -3.57 34.08
CA ALA A 249 22.20 -2.92 35.23
C ALA A 249 23.44 -2.11 34.84
N LEU A 250 24.21 -2.59 33.85
CA LEU A 250 25.32 -1.86 33.24
C LEU A 250 24.81 -0.69 32.41
N GLU A 251 23.74 -0.85 31.63
CA GLU A 251 23.05 0.24 30.92
C GLU A 251 22.56 1.31 31.89
N LYS A 252 22.03 0.91 33.06
CA LYS A 252 21.62 1.86 34.11
C LYS A 252 22.79 2.51 34.86
N ARG A 253 23.92 1.81 35.02
CA ARG A 253 25.11 2.31 35.75
C ARG A 253 26.03 3.15 34.89
N VAL A 254 26.24 2.71 33.67
CA VAL A 254 27.07 3.38 32.67
C VAL A 254 26.25 4.47 32.00
N GLY A 255 24.93 4.29 31.89
CA GLY A 255 24.05 5.18 31.15
C GLY A 255 24.57 5.26 29.74
N ILE A 256 24.12 4.40 28.82
CA ILE A 256 24.47 4.61 27.41
C ILE A 256 24.07 6.05 27.12
N PRO A 257 25.01 6.99 26.92
CA PRO A 257 24.65 8.35 26.58
C PRO A 257 23.78 8.22 25.35
N PRO A 258 22.65 8.93 25.24
CA PRO A 258 21.87 8.90 24.02
C PRO A 258 22.84 9.30 22.90
N LEU A 259 23.27 8.32 22.10
CA LEU A 259 24.28 8.50 21.09
C LEU A 259 23.65 9.46 20.09
N THR A 260 24.10 10.72 20.11
CA THR A 260 23.47 11.74 19.28
C THR A 260 23.90 11.50 17.84
N VAL A 261 23.09 11.97 16.89
CA VAL A 261 23.43 11.90 15.46
C VAL A 261 24.75 12.65 15.21
N GLU A 262 25.03 13.67 16.02
CA GLU A 262 26.27 14.43 16.04
C GLU A 262 27.48 13.60 16.48
N ASP A 263 27.34 12.76 17.51
CA ASP A 263 28.41 11.86 17.95
C ASP A 263 28.70 10.80 16.88
N LEU A 264 27.66 10.22 16.29
CA LEU A 264 27.79 9.27 15.18
C LEU A 264 28.47 9.90 13.96
N ARG A 265 28.16 11.15 13.65
CA ARG A 265 28.80 11.88 12.55
C ARG A 265 30.28 12.15 12.84
N HIS A 266 30.62 12.47 14.08
CA HIS A 266 32.02 12.66 14.48
C HIS A 266 32.81 11.35 14.38
N ASP A 267 32.22 10.24 14.84
CA ASP A 267 32.81 8.92 14.74
C ASP A 267 32.95 8.47 13.27
N GLU A 268 31.97 8.79 12.41
CA GLU A 268 32.02 8.53 10.97
C GLU A 268 33.14 9.32 10.29
N GLU A 269 33.28 10.62 10.59
CA GLU A 269 34.38 11.46 10.09
C GLU A 269 35.74 10.89 10.53
N ALA A 270 35.89 10.54 11.81
CA ALA A 270 37.11 9.94 12.34
C ALA A 270 37.43 8.59 11.68
N TYR A 271 36.41 7.78 11.40
CA TYR A 271 36.56 6.50 10.71
C TYR A 271 36.99 6.69 9.25
N LEU A 272 36.40 7.66 8.54
CA LEU A 272 36.78 7.98 7.16
C LEU A 272 38.22 8.46 7.06
N ASP A 273 38.68 9.27 8.02
CA ASP A 273 40.07 9.70 8.11
C ASP A 273 41.03 8.51 8.35
N LEU A 274 40.64 7.60 9.25
CA LEU A 274 41.37 6.36 9.51
C LEU A 274 41.45 5.48 8.25
N LEU A 275 40.35 5.39 7.50
CA LEU A 275 40.27 4.62 6.26
C LEU A 275 41.13 5.24 5.16
N ALA A 276 41.15 6.57 5.04
CA ALA A 276 42.05 7.29 4.15
C ALA A 276 43.52 7.00 4.50
N ARG A 277 43.88 7.13 5.78
CA ARG A 277 45.24 6.83 6.26
C ARG A 277 45.62 5.36 6.04
N LYS A 278 44.67 4.44 6.23
CA LYS A 278 44.89 3.02 5.97
C LYS A 278 45.09 2.73 4.49
N LYS A 279 44.37 3.42 3.59
CA LYS A 279 44.59 3.34 2.13
C LYS A 279 45.98 3.86 1.75
N ASP A 280 46.42 4.96 2.35
CA ASP A 280 47.74 5.52 2.09
C ASP A 280 48.86 4.58 2.57
N LEU A 281 48.71 4.00 3.77
CA LEU A 281 49.63 3.01 4.30
C LEU A 281 49.62 1.72 3.46
N ASP A 282 48.45 1.24 3.05
CA ASP A 282 48.34 0.08 2.16
C ASP A 282 49.02 0.35 0.80
N ALA A 283 48.91 1.58 0.27
CA ALA A 283 49.60 1.96 -0.97
C ALA A 283 51.13 1.99 -0.78
N GLN A 284 51.60 2.51 0.36
CA GLN A 284 53.02 2.49 0.72
C GLN A 284 53.52 1.05 0.86
N VAL A 285 52.80 0.18 1.58
CA VAL A 285 53.19 -1.23 1.76
C VAL A 285 53.15 -1.99 0.43
N LYS A 286 52.16 -1.75 -0.42
CA LYS A 286 52.09 -2.35 -1.77
C LYS A 286 53.27 -1.96 -2.65
N ALA A 287 53.82 -0.76 -2.52
CA ALA A 287 55.03 -0.36 -3.24
C ALA A 287 56.25 -1.20 -2.84
N PHE A 288 56.24 -1.79 -1.65
CA PHE A 288 57.27 -2.71 -1.16
C PHE A 288 56.88 -4.19 -1.28
N ALA A 289 55.69 -4.50 -1.82
CA ALA A 289 55.25 -5.89 -1.96
C ALA A 289 56.13 -6.63 -2.99
N GLY A 290 56.76 -7.70 -2.53
CA GLY A 290 57.67 -8.51 -3.34
C GLY A 290 59.16 -8.19 -3.15
N LEU A 291 59.51 -7.17 -2.36
CA LEU A 291 60.91 -6.94 -1.97
C LEU A 291 61.26 -7.75 -0.71
N PRO A 292 62.47 -8.34 -0.66
CA PRO A 292 63.01 -8.97 0.55
C PRO A 292 63.03 -8.01 1.75
N PRO A 293 62.91 -8.51 2.99
CA PRO A 293 62.94 -7.69 4.20
C PRO A 293 64.30 -7.03 4.48
N ASP A 294 65.37 -7.48 3.82
CA ASP A 294 66.71 -6.91 3.91
C ASP A 294 66.93 -5.83 2.83
N VAL A 295 67.42 -4.66 3.24
CA VAL A 295 67.59 -3.47 2.40
C VAL A 295 68.62 -3.68 1.31
N GLU A 296 69.70 -4.43 1.59
CA GLU A 296 70.74 -4.69 0.59
C GLU A 296 70.26 -5.69 -0.47
N ALA A 297 69.58 -6.77 -0.05
CA ALA A 297 68.98 -7.74 -0.96
C ALA A 297 67.89 -7.10 -1.85
N ALA A 298 67.06 -6.24 -1.28
CA ALA A 298 66.03 -5.50 -2.00
C ALA A 298 66.61 -4.58 -3.09
N ARG A 299 67.77 -3.95 -2.85
CA ARG A 299 68.46 -3.12 -3.85
C ARG A 299 68.94 -3.93 -5.04
N VAL A 300 69.52 -5.11 -4.79
CA VAL A 300 70.01 -6.00 -5.85
C VAL A 300 68.86 -6.48 -6.73
N GLU A 301 67.73 -6.90 -6.14
CA GLU A 301 66.55 -7.31 -6.91
C GLU A 301 65.95 -6.15 -7.72
N LEU A 302 65.88 -4.95 -7.14
CA LEU A 302 65.38 -3.76 -7.84
C LEU A 302 66.28 -3.38 -9.03
N GLU A 303 67.60 -3.45 -8.87
CA GLU A 303 68.55 -3.25 -9.96
C GLU A 303 68.40 -4.31 -11.07
N GLY A 304 68.16 -5.57 -10.69
CA GLY A 304 67.83 -6.65 -11.62
C GLY A 304 66.54 -6.39 -12.42
N LEU A 305 65.46 -5.99 -11.74
CA LEU A 305 64.19 -5.63 -12.39
C LEU A 305 64.33 -4.39 -13.30
N ARG A 306 65.13 -3.40 -12.90
CA ARG A 306 65.45 -2.24 -13.75
C ARG A 306 66.21 -2.64 -15.00
N ALA A 307 67.15 -3.58 -14.90
CA ALA A 307 67.85 -4.10 -16.06
C ALA A 307 66.89 -4.82 -17.02
N GLN A 308 65.98 -5.65 -16.51
CA GLN A 308 64.95 -6.32 -17.31
C GLN A 308 63.99 -5.33 -17.97
N LEU A 309 63.58 -4.25 -17.28
CA LEU A 309 62.73 -3.21 -17.87
C LEU A 309 63.45 -2.47 -19.01
N ARG A 310 64.73 -2.12 -18.84
CA ARG A 310 65.54 -1.54 -19.92
C ARG A 310 65.63 -2.48 -21.11
N GLU A 311 65.96 -3.75 -20.88
CA GLU A 311 66.04 -4.75 -21.95
C GLU A 311 64.69 -4.95 -22.67
N ALA A 312 63.57 -4.97 -21.94
CA ALA A 312 62.23 -5.02 -22.52
C ALA A 312 61.88 -3.75 -23.32
N THR A 313 62.36 -2.59 -22.86
CA THR A 313 62.18 -1.31 -23.57
C THR A 313 63.01 -1.29 -24.84
N GLU A 314 64.27 -1.72 -24.79
CA GLU A 314 65.13 -1.85 -25.96
C GLU A 314 64.56 -2.84 -26.97
N ARG A 315 64.04 -3.99 -26.53
CA ARG A 315 63.32 -4.93 -27.40
C ARG A 315 62.09 -4.31 -28.04
N ARG A 316 61.31 -3.56 -27.26
CA ARG A 316 60.13 -2.85 -27.76
C ARG A 316 60.52 -1.82 -28.80
N ASP A 317 61.54 -1.02 -28.52
CA ASP A 317 62.00 0.05 -29.38
C ASP A 317 62.63 -0.51 -30.66
N ALA A 318 63.41 -1.60 -30.59
CA ALA A 318 63.91 -2.32 -31.76
C ALA A 318 62.78 -2.92 -32.61
N ASN A 319 61.77 -3.54 -31.97
CA ASN A 319 60.60 -4.04 -32.69
C ASN A 319 59.80 -2.89 -33.34
N PHE A 320 59.73 -1.74 -32.68
CA PHE A 320 59.08 -0.55 -33.20
C PHE A 320 59.85 0.03 -34.38
N GLU A 321 61.18 0.16 -34.29
CA GLU A 321 62.05 0.57 -35.39
C GLU A 321 61.90 -0.37 -36.59
N MET A 322 61.89 -1.68 -36.38
CA MET A 322 61.63 -2.65 -37.45
C MET A 322 60.25 -2.49 -38.09
N LEU A 323 59.21 -2.15 -37.32
CA LEU A 323 57.87 -1.86 -37.89
C LEU A 323 57.89 -0.56 -38.69
N VAL A 324 58.50 0.49 -38.15
CA VAL A 324 58.60 1.80 -38.79
C VAL A 324 59.40 1.71 -40.10
N GLU A 325 60.49 0.96 -40.15
CA GLU A 325 61.28 0.76 -41.37
C GLU A 325 60.51 0.01 -42.46
N ARG A 326 59.66 -0.95 -42.07
CA ARG A 326 58.82 -1.72 -43.00
C ARG A 326 57.67 -0.90 -43.58
N GLU A 327 57.15 0.05 -42.83
CA GLU A 327 56.03 0.91 -43.25
C GLU A 327 56.48 2.26 -43.81
N SER A 328 57.74 2.66 -43.60
CA SER A 328 58.27 3.90 -44.17
C SER A 328 58.51 3.76 -45.68
N PRO A 329 57.88 4.57 -46.55
CA PRO A 329 58.13 4.53 -47.98
C PRO A 329 59.56 5.02 -48.24
N VAL A 330 60.45 4.11 -48.65
CA VAL A 330 61.80 4.46 -49.11
C VAL A 330 61.66 5.42 -50.30
N LYS A 331 61.98 6.70 -50.06
CA LYS A 331 61.99 7.74 -51.10
C LYS A 331 63.18 7.45 -52.02
N VAL A 332 62.95 6.71 -53.11
CA VAL A 332 63.94 6.49 -54.17
C VAL A 332 64.36 7.85 -54.71
N ARG A 333 65.57 8.31 -54.35
CA ARG A 333 66.18 9.50 -54.94
C ARG A 333 66.56 9.17 -56.39
N THR A 334 65.68 9.50 -57.33
CA THR A 334 66.02 9.56 -58.76
C THR A 334 67.10 10.62 -58.96
N SER A 335 68.35 10.18 -59.09
CA SER A 335 69.47 10.97 -59.60
C SER A 335 69.21 11.30 -61.07
N ARG A 336 68.67 12.49 -61.34
CA ARG A 336 68.62 13.09 -62.68
C ARG A 336 69.99 13.74 -62.92
N ARG A 337 70.88 13.06 -63.66
CA ARG A 337 72.03 13.71 -64.29
C ARG A 337 71.63 14.11 -65.71
N PHE A 338 71.73 15.41 -65.98
CA PHE A 338 71.87 15.97 -67.31
C PHE A 338 73.31 15.82 -67.78
#